data_AF-A0A1G1EAS9-F1
#
_entry.id   AF-A0A1G1EAS9-F1
#
_cell.length_a   1.000
_cell.length_b   1.000
_cell.length_c   1.000
_cell.angle_alpha   90.00
_cell.angle_beta   90.00
_cell.angle_gamma   90.00
#
_symmetry.space_group_name_H-M   'P 1'
#
loop_
_entity.id
_entity.type
_entity.pdbx_description
1 polymer ?
#
loop_
_entity_poly.entity_id
_entity_poly.type
_entity_poly.pdbx_seq_one_letter_code
_entity_poly.pdbx_strand_id
1 'polypeptide(L)'
;MFRILIVEDIELTLEQLEKTLSEEFPQSTIDTAETVKEGLERIEAAVDKGQHYHAAVLDFKLPEDKGKQDEVDESLCEKIRHEMPDIIVAHISAYPGDPKIQDHVKNYHLDRRDSSAALISKDEVDWPSELVKKLKEFLYGTRIEEQINNLFRKQPVSAYREPIYRRRTGTIGNGSVTHELAALFRDILENWTALDDRLRTRIMSLFRVDTSSDPIRIGLIKDIDAMMKE
;
A
#
# COMPACT_ATOMS: atom_id res chain seq x y z
N MET A 1 4.10 10.13 -0.76
CA MET A 1 3.20 10.31 -1.92
C MET A 1 3.07 8.95 -2.56
N PHE A 2 1.86 8.41 -2.72
CA PHE A 2 1.72 7.08 -3.32
C PHE A 2 1.61 7.19 -4.84
N ARG A 3 1.97 6.10 -5.51
CA ARG A 3 1.80 5.92 -6.94
C ARG A 3 1.00 4.65 -7.14
N ILE A 4 -0.11 4.74 -7.85
CA ILE A 4 -1.08 3.65 -8.00
C ILE A 4 -1.25 3.38 -9.49
N LEU A 5 -1.13 2.11 -9.88
CA LEU A 5 -1.46 1.65 -11.23
C LEU A 5 -2.87 1.05 -11.21
N ILE A 6 -3.70 1.40 -12.18
CA ILE A 6 -5.01 0.77 -12.42
C ILE A 6 -5.00 0.17 -13.82
N VAL A 7 -5.32 -1.12 -13.94
CA VAL A 7 -5.48 -1.80 -15.23
C VAL A 7 -6.88 -2.40 -15.30
N GLU A 8 -7.74 -1.83 -16.16
CA GLU A 8 -9.16 -2.17 -16.31
C GLU A 8 -9.60 -1.80 -17.73
N ASP A 9 -10.19 -2.74 -18.45
CA ASP A 9 -10.59 -2.56 -19.85
C ASP A 9 -11.97 -1.90 -20.01
N ILE A 10 -12.83 -1.97 -18.98
CA ILE A 10 -14.13 -1.31 -18.98
C ILE A 10 -13.96 0.17 -18.59
N GLU A 11 -14.05 1.06 -19.58
CA GLU A 11 -13.89 2.52 -19.42
C GLU A 11 -14.69 3.09 -18.23
N LEU A 12 -15.96 2.71 -18.07
CA LEU A 12 -16.80 3.19 -16.96
C LEU A 12 -16.25 2.77 -15.59
N THR A 13 -15.76 1.54 -15.47
CA THR A 13 -15.17 1.01 -14.22
C THR A 13 -13.82 1.68 -13.95
N LEU A 14 -13.02 1.89 -15.00
CA LEU A 14 -11.74 2.60 -14.90
C LEU A 14 -11.93 4.04 -14.42
N GLU A 15 -12.86 4.80 -15.01
CA GLU A 15 -13.20 6.16 -14.59
C GLU A 15 -13.69 6.21 -13.14
N GLN A 16 -14.55 5.27 -12.75
CA GLN A 16 -15.04 5.17 -11.37
C GLN A 16 -13.90 4.92 -10.39
N LEU A 17 -12.98 4.00 -10.72
CA LEU A 17 -11.81 3.69 -9.90
C LEU A 17 -10.86 4.87 -9.79
N GLU A 18 -10.52 5.50 -10.91
CA GLU A 18 -9.64 6.67 -10.95
C GLU A 18 -10.19 7.80 -10.07
N LYS A 19 -11.49 8.10 -10.21
CA LYS A 19 -12.16 9.12 -9.40
C LYS A 19 -12.12 8.76 -7.91
N THR A 20 -12.53 7.55 -7.56
CA THR A 20 -12.60 7.09 -6.17
C THR A 20 -11.23 7.14 -5.50
N LEU A 21 -10.20 6.63 -6.18
CA LEU A 21 -8.84 6.62 -5.65
C LEU A 21 -8.22 8.02 -5.61
N SER A 22 -8.56 8.90 -6.54
CA SER A 22 -8.12 10.31 -6.51
C SER A 22 -8.71 11.07 -5.31
N GLU A 23 -9.98 10.82 -4.98
CA GLU A 23 -10.66 11.43 -3.82
C GLU A 23 -10.06 10.91 -2.50
N GLU A 24 -9.83 9.61 -2.41
CA GLU A 24 -9.34 8.95 -1.18
C GLU A 24 -7.82 9.10 -0.97
N PHE A 25 -7.07 9.35 -2.05
CA PHE A 25 -5.63 9.55 -2.04
C PHE A 25 -5.22 10.82 -2.81
N PRO A 26 -5.60 12.03 -2.31
CA PRO A 26 -5.52 13.28 -3.07
C PRO A 26 -4.11 13.75 -3.43
N GLN A 27 -3.08 13.20 -2.78
CA GLN A 27 -1.69 13.50 -3.09
C GLN A 27 -1.06 12.46 -4.02
N SER A 28 -1.75 11.37 -4.34
CA SER A 28 -1.17 10.27 -5.10
C SER A 28 -1.14 10.55 -6.60
N THR A 29 -0.23 9.87 -7.29
CA THR A 29 -0.24 9.79 -8.75
C THR A 29 -0.94 8.50 -9.16
N ILE A 30 -1.95 8.61 -10.02
CA ILE A 30 -2.68 7.46 -10.55
C ILE A 30 -2.34 7.35 -12.03
N ASP A 31 -1.83 6.18 -12.42
CA ASP A 31 -1.61 5.80 -13.81
C ASP A 31 -2.65 4.76 -14.20
N THR A 32 -3.29 4.94 -15.36
CA THR A 32 -4.32 4.03 -15.88
C THR A 32 -3.87 3.32 -17.16
N ALA A 33 -4.37 2.11 -17.37
CA ALA A 33 -4.18 1.31 -18.59
C ALA A 33 -5.45 0.48 -18.86
N GLU A 34 -5.76 0.26 -20.14
CA GLU A 34 -6.95 -0.52 -20.56
C GLU A 34 -6.59 -1.96 -20.98
N THR A 35 -5.30 -2.26 -21.12
CA THR A 35 -4.82 -3.54 -21.66
C THR A 35 -3.60 -4.04 -20.90
N VAL A 36 -3.33 -5.35 -21.01
CA VAL A 36 -2.13 -5.98 -20.43
C VAL A 36 -0.87 -5.30 -20.94
N LYS A 37 -0.78 -5.08 -22.25
CA LYS A 37 0.38 -4.44 -22.89
C LYS A 37 0.63 -3.03 -22.37
N GLU A 38 -0.41 -2.19 -22.29
CA GLU A 38 -0.28 -0.85 -21.71
C GLU A 38 0.15 -0.91 -20.25
N GLY A 39 -0.40 -1.85 -19.46
CA GLY A 39 0.01 -2.06 -18.07
C GLY A 39 1.49 -2.40 -17.94
N LEU A 40 1.99 -3.32 -18.77
CA LEU A 40 3.41 -3.71 -18.80
C LEU A 40 4.31 -2.54 -19.19
N GLU A 41 3.95 -1.79 -20.24
CA GLU A 41 4.70 -0.60 -20.67
C GLU A 41 4.79 0.46 -19.55
N ARG A 42 3.72 0.64 -18.75
CA ARG A 42 3.73 1.54 -17.60
C ARG A 42 4.64 1.04 -16.47
N ILE A 43 4.60 -0.26 -16.18
CA ILE A 43 5.49 -0.88 -15.19
C ILE A 43 6.95 -0.70 -15.59
N GLU A 44 7.31 -1.02 -16.83
CA GLU A 44 8.68 -0.87 -17.34
C GLU A 44 9.14 0.59 -17.29
N ALA A 45 8.31 1.53 -17.75
CA ALA A 45 8.63 2.94 -17.70
C ALA A 45 8.80 3.47 -16.25
N ALA A 46 8.04 2.93 -15.29
CA ALA A 46 8.17 3.27 -13.88
C ALA A 46 9.48 2.72 -13.29
N VAL A 47 9.84 1.47 -13.59
CA VAL A 47 11.09 0.84 -13.17
C VAL A 47 12.30 1.58 -13.75
N ASP A 48 12.29 1.88 -15.04
CA ASP A 48 13.38 2.61 -15.72
C ASP A 48 13.64 4.00 -15.12
N LYS A 49 12.58 4.66 -14.64
CA LYS A 49 12.66 5.98 -14.00
C LYS A 49 12.95 5.90 -12.49
N GLY A 50 13.02 4.71 -11.91
CA GLY A 50 13.12 4.51 -10.46
C GLY A 50 11.90 5.04 -9.70
N GLN A 51 10.73 5.08 -10.34
CA GLN A 51 9.49 5.61 -9.79
C GLN A 51 8.47 4.49 -9.57
N HIS A 52 8.79 3.57 -8.67
CA HIS A 52 8.00 2.37 -8.44
C HIS A 52 6.57 2.69 -7.97
N TYR A 53 5.66 1.79 -8.31
CA TYR A 53 4.30 1.81 -7.77
C TYR A 53 4.32 1.43 -6.29
N HIS A 54 3.29 1.85 -5.56
CA HIS A 54 3.03 1.44 -4.18
C HIS A 54 1.80 0.53 -4.11
N ALA A 55 0.92 0.63 -5.10
CA ALA A 55 -0.23 -0.23 -5.28
C ALA A 55 -0.50 -0.47 -6.77
N ALA A 56 -1.04 -1.64 -7.09
CA ALA A 56 -1.61 -1.96 -8.40
C ALA A 56 -3.02 -2.54 -8.21
N VAL A 57 -3.98 -2.05 -8.99
CA VAL A 57 -5.35 -2.55 -9.08
C VAL A 57 -5.52 -3.17 -10.46
N LEU A 58 -5.75 -4.47 -10.52
CA LEU A 58 -5.75 -5.23 -11.78
C LEU A 58 -7.11 -5.92 -11.94
N ASP A 59 -7.81 -5.70 -13.06
CA ASP A 59 -8.86 -6.65 -13.45
C ASP A 59 -8.23 -8.01 -13.76
N PHE A 60 -8.93 -9.05 -13.37
CA PHE A 60 -8.52 -10.43 -13.57
C PHE A 60 -8.61 -10.86 -15.03
N LYS A 61 -9.57 -10.29 -15.78
CA LYS A 61 -9.73 -10.54 -17.21
C LYS A 61 -9.41 -9.27 -17.96
N LEU A 62 -8.34 -9.31 -18.74
CA LEU A 62 -7.88 -8.16 -19.50
C LEU A 62 -7.57 -8.59 -20.94
N PRO A 63 -7.87 -7.75 -21.93
CA PRO A 63 -7.41 -7.96 -23.28
C PRO A 63 -5.90 -7.69 -23.37
N GLU A 64 -5.20 -8.52 -24.15
CA GLU A 64 -3.76 -8.33 -24.38
C GLU A 64 -3.46 -6.98 -25.07
N ASP A 65 -4.31 -6.57 -26.02
CA ASP A 65 -4.21 -5.33 -26.78
C ASP A 65 -5.62 -4.86 -27.18
N LYS A 66 -5.77 -3.59 -27.59
CA LYS A 66 -7.08 -2.99 -27.87
C LYS A 66 -7.83 -3.75 -28.96
N GLY A 67 -9.06 -4.16 -28.64
CA GLY A 67 -9.94 -4.91 -29.53
C GLY A 67 -9.71 -6.43 -29.56
N LYS A 68 -8.80 -6.97 -28.73
CA LYS A 68 -8.70 -8.41 -28.48
C LYS A 68 -9.72 -8.87 -27.43
N GLN A 69 -9.92 -10.19 -27.35
CA GLN A 69 -10.77 -10.80 -26.33
C GLN A 69 -10.11 -10.72 -24.96
N ASP A 70 -10.92 -10.53 -23.92
CA ASP A 70 -10.51 -10.58 -22.53
C ASP A 70 -10.14 -12.01 -22.14
N GLU A 71 -8.93 -12.18 -21.60
CA GLU A 71 -8.46 -13.45 -21.07
C GLU A 71 -7.91 -13.27 -19.66
N VAL A 72 -7.81 -14.37 -18.92
CA VAL A 72 -7.14 -14.36 -17.62
C VAL A 72 -5.66 -14.07 -17.86
N ASP A 73 -5.16 -12.95 -17.34
CA ASP A 73 -3.75 -12.57 -17.40
C ASP A 73 -3.08 -12.71 -16.03
N GLU A 74 -1.97 -13.44 -15.99
CA GLU A 74 -1.10 -13.51 -14.81
C GLU A 74 0.18 -12.69 -14.99
N SER A 75 0.47 -12.24 -16.22
CA SER A 75 1.76 -11.65 -16.59
C SER A 75 2.01 -10.31 -15.89
N LEU A 76 0.97 -9.48 -15.73
CA LEU A 76 1.07 -8.23 -14.96
C LEU A 76 1.43 -8.49 -13.50
N CYS A 77 0.73 -9.43 -12.85
CA CYS A 77 0.96 -9.78 -11.45
C CYS A 77 2.39 -10.33 -11.27
N GLU A 78 2.82 -11.26 -12.12
CA GLU A 78 4.17 -11.83 -12.10
C GLU A 78 5.25 -10.74 -12.26
N LYS A 79 5.07 -9.84 -13.24
CA LYS A 79 6.02 -8.74 -13.49
C LYS A 79 6.10 -7.81 -12.29
N ILE A 80 4.97 -7.43 -11.71
CA ILE A 80 4.90 -6.58 -10.51
C ILE A 80 5.62 -7.25 -9.34
N ARG A 81 5.31 -8.52 -9.06
CA ARG A 81 5.93 -9.27 -7.96
C ARG A 81 7.44 -9.42 -8.12
N HIS A 82 7.91 -9.52 -9.36
CA HIS A 82 9.34 -9.61 -9.66
C HIS A 82 10.08 -8.28 -9.44
N GLU A 83 9.55 -7.18 -10.00
CA GLU A 83 10.23 -5.88 -10.00
C GLU A 83 9.97 -5.07 -8.71
N MET A 84 8.81 -5.28 -8.09
CA MET A 84 8.28 -4.47 -6.98
C MET A 84 7.58 -5.38 -5.95
N PRO A 85 8.33 -6.24 -5.22
CA PRO A 85 7.74 -7.24 -4.32
C PRO A 85 6.97 -6.63 -3.13
N ASP A 86 7.29 -5.41 -2.73
CA ASP A 86 6.75 -4.77 -1.52
C ASP A 86 5.46 -3.96 -1.76
N ILE A 87 4.81 -4.11 -2.93
CA ILE A 87 3.59 -3.34 -3.27
C ILE A 87 2.33 -4.16 -3.05
N ILE A 88 1.21 -3.50 -2.76
CA ILE A 88 -0.09 -4.17 -2.75
C ILE A 88 -0.61 -4.39 -4.18
N VAL A 89 -0.95 -5.63 -4.50
CA VAL A 89 -1.66 -6.01 -5.73
C VAL A 89 -3.07 -6.41 -5.37
N ALA A 90 -4.04 -5.60 -5.80
CA ALA A 90 -5.45 -5.84 -5.62
C ALA A 90 -6.07 -6.31 -6.95
N HIS A 91 -6.48 -7.56 -7.01
CA HIS A 91 -7.24 -8.08 -8.13
C HIS A 91 -8.73 -7.77 -7.95
N ILE A 92 -9.37 -7.20 -8.97
CA ILE A 92 -10.83 -7.01 -9.04
C ILE A 92 -11.41 -8.04 -10.01
N SER A 93 -12.56 -8.62 -9.69
CA SER A 93 -13.19 -9.61 -10.58
C SER A 93 -14.70 -9.65 -10.43
N ALA A 94 -15.42 -9.77 -11.56
CA ALA A 94 -16.86 -10.05 -11.58
C ALA A 94 -17.21 -11.55 -11.47
N TYR A 95 -16.21 -12.43 -11.31
CA TYR A 95 -16.40 -13.88 -11.25
C TYR A 95 -15.53 -14.53 -10.17
N PRO A 96 -15.67 -14.15 -8.88
CA PRO A 96 -14.78 -14.64 -7.80
C PRO A 96 -14.79 -16.17 -7.63
N GLY A 97 -15.84 -16.86 -8.10
CA GLY A 97 -15.98 -18.31 -8.06
C GLY A 97 -15.33 -19.08 -9.22
N ASP A 98 -14.70 -18.41 -10.18
CA ASP A 98 -14.02 -19.07 -11.31
C ASP A 98 -12.84 -19.92 -10.76
N PRO A 99 -12.75 -21.23 -11.10
CA PRO A 99 -11.63 -22.08 -10.69
C PRO A 99 -10.25 -21.49 -11.03
N LYS A 100 -10.11 -20.76 -12.15
CA LYS A 100 -8.84 -20.11 -12.51
C LYS A 100 -8.47 -18.98 -11.56
N ILE A 101 -9.47 -18.21 -11.10
CA ILE A 101 -9.27 -17.15 -10.10
C ILE A 101 -8.87 -17.77 -8.76
N GLN A 102 -9.56 -18.84 -8.37
CA GLN A 102 -9.26 -19.55 -7.13
C GLN A 102 -7.85 -20.17 -7.14
N ASP A 103 -7.43 -20.75 -8.27
CA ASP A 103 -6.08 -21.31 -8.42
C ASP A 103 -5.00 -20.22 -8.39
N HIS A 104 -5.23 -19.09 -9.05
CA HIS A 104 -4.32 -17.94 -8.98
C HIS A 104 -4.18 -17.40 -7.55
N VAL A 105 -5.30 -17.18 -6.87
CA VAL A 105 -5.33 -16.75 -5.46
C VAL A 105 -4.59 -17.76 -4.58
N LYS A 106 -4.76 -19.05 -4.85
CA LYS A 106 -4.05 -20.11 -4.15
C LYS A 106 -2.54 -20.06 -4.35
N ASN A 107 -2.08 -19.73 -5.55
CA ASN A 107 -0.67 -19.73 -5.91
C ASN A 107 0.05 -18.44 -5.53
N TYR A 108 -0.64 -17.30 -5.56
CA TYR A 108 -0.04 -15.96 -5.42
C TYR A 108 -0.50 -15.17 -4.18
N HIS A 109 -1.56 -15.61 -3.48
CA HIS A 109 -2.16 -14.87 -2.38
C HIS A 109 -2.36 -15.66 -1.07
N LEU A 110 -2.21 -17.00 -1.07
CA LEU A 110 -2.48 -17.82 0.13
C LEU A 110 -1.33 -17.94 1.12
N ASP A 111 -0.17 -17.36 0.84
CA ASP A 111 0.81 -17.23 1.91
C ASP A 111 0.25 -16.20 2.89
N ARG A 112 -0.30 -16.68 4.01
CA ARG A 112 -1.05 -15.93 5.06
C ARG A 112 -0.27 -14.74 5.68
N ARG A 113 0.93 -14.45 5.18
CA ARG A 113 1.80 -13.34 5.56
C ARG A 113 1.89 -12.26 4.48
N ASP A 114 1.34 -12.48 3.29
CA ASP A 114 1.44 -11.54 2.18
C ASP A 114 0.26 -10.56 2.21
N SER A 115 0.33 -9.60 3.14
CA SER A 115 -0.60 -8.45 3.22
C SER A 115 -0.57 -7.57 1.96
N SER A 116 0.36 -7.84 1.05
CA SER A 116 0.56 -7.17 -0.23
C SER A 116 -0.38 -7.68 -1.33
N ALA A 117 -1.40 -8.46 -0.98
CA ALA A 117 -2.23 -9.17 -1.95
C ALA A 117 -3.71 -9.10 -1.54
N ALA A 118 -4.59 -8.63 -2.42
CA ALA A 118 -6.03 -8.54 -2.18
C ALA A 118 -6.83 -9.07 -3.38
N LEU A 119 -7.97 -9.71 -3.12
CA LEU A 119 -8.96 -10.09 -4.14
C LEU A 119 -10.28 -9.42 -3.75
N ILE A 120 -10.84 -8.64 -4.66
CA ILE A 120 -12.07 -7.87 -4.49
C ILE A 120 -13.09 -8.35 -5.52
N SER A 121 -14.27 -8.73 -5.06
CA SER A 121 -15.36 -9.16 -5.93
C SER A 121 -16.21 -7.96 -6.36
N LYS A 122 -16.34 -7.73 -7.67
CA LYS A 122 -17.22 -6.69 -8.24
C LYS A 122 -18.71 -6.98 -7.99
N ASP A 123 -19.07 -8.21 -7.60
CA ASP A 123 -20.45 -8.59 -7.25
C ASP A 123 -20.89 -8.03 -5.88
N GLU A 124 -19.94 -7.60 -5.04
CA GLU A 124 -20.26 -7.00 -3.75
C GLU A 124 -20.73 -5.56 -3.92
N VAL A 125 -21.84 -5.20 -3.28
CA VAL A 125 -22.53 -3.90 -3.46
C VAL A 125 -21.61 -2.70 -3.18
N ASP A 126 -20.62 -2.85 -2.29
CA ASP A 126 -19.71 -1.78 -1.86
C ASP A 126 -18.24 -2.13 -2.10
N TRP A 127 -17.97 -2.92 -3.15
CA TRP A 127 -16.62 -3.36 -3.50
C TRP A 127 -15.59 -2.20 -3.68
N PRO A 128 -15.95 -1.00 -4.18
CA PRO A 128 -14.97 0.10 -4.28
C PRO A 128 -14.51 0.58 -2.89
N SER A 129 -15.42 0.65 -1.92
CA SER A 129 -15.09 1.02 -0.54
C SER A 129 -14.23 -0.05 0.13
N GLU A 130 -14.47 -1.33 -0.17
CA GLU A 130 -13.61 -2.42 0.31
C GLU A 130 -12.20 -2.31 -0.27
N LEU A 131 -12.07 -2.08 -1.58
CA LEU A 131 -10.78 -1.84 -2.23
C LEU A 131 -10.04 -0.68 -1.56
N VAL A 132 -10.70 0.47 -1.38
CA VAL A 132 -10.12 1.64 -0.71
C VAL A 132 -9.65 1.29 0.69
N LYS A 133 -10.47 0.57 1.47
CA LYS A 133 -10.12 0.14 2.83
C LYS A 133 -8.84 -0.70 2.82
N LYS A 134 -8.74 -1.68 1.91
CA LYS A 134 -7.54 -2.54 1.78
C LYS A 134 -6.29 -1.76 1.37
N LEU A 135 -6.44 -0.85 0.41
CA LEU A 135 -5.34 0.02 -0.01
C LEU A 135 -4.89 0.94 1.13
N LYS A 136 -5.83 1.55 1.88
CA LYS A 136 -5.50 2.41 3.02
C LYS A 136 -4.78 1.64 4.13
N GLU A 137 -5.30 0.48 4.49
CA GLU A 137 -4.72 -0.43 5.49
C GLU A 137 -3.25 -0.74 5.16
N PHE A 138 -2.98 -1.12 3.90
CA PHE A 138 -1.63 -1.46 3.46
C PHE A 138 -0.71 -0.24 3.32
N LEU A 139 -1.13 0.78 2.56
CA LEU A 139 -0.28 1.92 2.20
C LEU A 139 0.10 2.76 3.41
N TYR A 140 -0.90 3.15 4.22
CA TYR A 140 -0.64 3.93 5.42
C TYR A 140 -0.05 3.07 6.54
N GLY A 141 -0.44 1.80 6.64
CA GLY A 141 0.17 0.85 7.58
C GLY A 141 1.68 0.71 7.35
N THR A 142 2.09 0.44 6.12
CA THR A 142 3.50 0.33 5.73
C THR A 142 4.28 1.60 6.02
N ARG A 143 3.73 2.76 5.62
CA ARG A 143 4.36 4.06 5.88
C ARG A 143 4.54 4.35 7.38
N ILE A 144 3.53 4.06 8.20
CA ILE A 144 3.59 4.26 9.65
C ILE A 144 4.60 3.29 10.27
N GLU A 145 4.64 2.04 9.82
CA GLU A 145 5.65 1.08 10.27
C GLU A 145 7.07 1.54 9.96
N GLU A 146 7.33 2.08 8.77
CA GLU A 146 8.61 2.65 8.40
C GLU A 146 8.99 3.84 9.28
N GLN A 147 8.05 4.75 9.56
CA GLN A 147 8.27 5.89 10.45
C GLN A 147 8.61 5.44 11.88
N ILE A 148 7.86 4.46 12.41
CA ILE A 148 8.16 3.85 13.72
C ILE A 148 9.55 3.21 13.69
N ASN A 149 9.85 2.43 12.67
CA ASN A 149 11.16 1.79 12.52
C ASN A 149 12.28 2.83 12.49
N ASN A 150 12.14 3.92 11.75
CA ASN A 150 13.14 4.98 11.65
C ASN A 150 13.37 5.70 12.99
N LEU A 151 12.30 5.96 13.74
CA LEU A 151 12.38 6.61 15.06
C LEU A 151 13.02 5.72 16.13
N PHE A 152 12.71 4.41 16.14
CA PHE A 152 13.09 3.51 17.24
C PHE A 152 14.24 2.54 16.90
N ARG A 153 14.69 2.42 15.63
CA ARG A 153 15.84 1.56 15.26
C ARG A 153 17.23 2.20 15.45
N LYS A 154 17.39 3.16 16.37
CA LYS A 154 18.72 3.51 16.92
C LYS A 154 19.23 2.50 17.97
N GLN A 155 18.80 1.24 17.91
CA GLN A 155 19.47 0.09 18.54
C GLN A 155 19.69 -1.02 17.49
N PRO A 156 20.94 -1.52 17.33
CA PRO A 156 21.25 -2.48 16.28
C PRO A 156 20.77 -3.86 16.69
N VAL A 157 19.82 -4.42 15.94
CA VAL A 157 19.67 -5.88 15.86
C VAL A 157 19.99 -6.26 14.42
N SER A 158 21.05 -7.06 14.28
CA SER A 158 21.69 -7.38 13.02
C SER A 158 20.79 -8.12 12.04
N ALA A 159 21.03 -7.81 10.75
CA ALA A 159 20.95 -8.70 9.60
C ALA A 159 19.58 -9.24 9.18
N TYR A 160 18.80 -8.41 8.48
CA TYR A 160 18.08 -8.84 7.27
C TYR A 160 18.05 -7.67 6.27
N ARG A 161 18.65 -7.93 5.10
CA ARG A 161 18.71 -7.18 3.82
C ARG A 161 18.16 -5.74 3.79
N GLU A 162 19.08 -4.78 3.65
CA GLU A 162 18.78 -3.39 3.28
C GLU A 162 18.28 -3.30 1.82
N PRO A 163 17.18 -2.57 1.53
CA PRO A 163 16.95 -2.00 0.22
C PRO A 163 17.82 -0.76 0.03
N ILE A 164 18.42 -0.65 -1.15
CA ILE A 164 19.31 0.42 -1.58
C ILE A 164 18.50 1.72 -1.73
N TYR A 165 18.47 2.56 -0.70
CA TYR A 165 18.21 4.00 -0.84
C TYR A 165 19.14 4.80 0.08
N ARG A 166 20.44 4.80 -0.21
CA ARG A 166 21.36 5.79 0.36
C ARG A 166 21.45 7.01 -0.54
N ARG A 167 20.84 8.10 -0.09
CA ARG A 167 21.52 9.42 0.03
C ARG A 167 20.64 10.42 0.79
N ARG A 168 21.05 10.75 2.01
CA ARG A 168 21.22 12.14 2.44
C ARG A 168 22.15 12.20 3.65
N THR A 169 23.38 12.65 3.38
CA THR A 169 24.21 13.36 4.34
C THR A 169 23.44 14.59 4.82
N GLY A 170 23.09 14.63 6.11
CA GLY A 170 22.40 15.74 6.73
C GLY A 170 22.66 15.74 8.23
N THR A 171 23.36 16.77 8.68
CA THR A 171 23.74 17.12 10.04
C THR A 171 22.62 16.82 11.06
N ILE A 172 22.93 16.02 12.09
CA ILE A 172 22.04 15.72 13.21
C ILE A 172 21.89 17.00 14.04
N GLY A 173 20.80 17.75 13.79
CA GLY A 173 20.31 18.81 14.66
C GLY A 173 19.06 18.33 15.37
N ASN A 174 18.91 18.69 16.65
CA ASN A 174 17.79 18.34 17.54
C ASN A 174 16.38 18.71 17.05
N GLY A 175 16.23 19.31 15.85
CA GLY A 175 14.94 19.59 15.21
C GLY A 175 14.37 18.46 14.34
N SER A 176 15.15 17.44 13.97
CA SER A 176 14.69 16.35 13.08
C SER A 176 13.69 15.43 13.78
N VAL A 177 13.98 15.02 15.02
CA VAL A 177 13.19 14.00 15.73
C VAL A 177 11.81 14.51 16.12
N THR A 178 11.69 15.75 16.60
CA THR A 178 10.37 16.33 16.90
C THR A 178 9.51 16.47 15.64
N HIS A 179 10.13 16.77 14.49
CA HIS A 179 9.43 16.86 13.22
C HIS A 179 8.98 15.47 12.72
N GLU A 180 9.84 14.46 12.80
CA GLU A 180 9.53 13.06 12.48
C GLU A 180 8.43 12.51 13.39
N LEU A 181 8.46 12.83 14.68
CA LEU A 181 7.43 12.40 15.64
C LEU A 181 6.08 13.07 15.37
N ALA A 182 6.09 14.37 15.05
CA ALA A 182 4.88 15.09 14.67
C ALA A 182 4.27 14.57 13.36
N ALA A 183 5.11 14.17 12.40
CA ALA A 183 4.67 13.52 11.17
C ALA A 183 4.05 12.14 11.45
N LEU A 184 4.71 11.32 12.28
CA LEU A 184 4.18 10.02 12.69
C LEU A 184 2.84 10.15 13.42
N PHE A 185 2.73 11.07 14.37
CA PHE A 185 1.48 11.28 15.09
C PHE A 185 0.36 11.72 14.16
N ARG A 186 0.64 12.62 13.22
CA ARG A 186 -0.35 13.02 12.21
C ARG A 186 -0.83 11.82 11.39
N ASP A 187 0.10 11.02 10.85
CA ASP A 187 -0.24 9.87 10.02
C ASP A 187 -1.04 8.81 10.81
N ILE A 188 -0.70 8.57 12.08
CA ILE A 188 -1.46 7.67 12.98
C ILE A 188 -2.88 8.22 13.22
N LEU A 189 -3.01 9.50 13.56
CA LEU A 189 -4.29 10.13 13.90
C LEU A 189 -5.24 10.11 12.70
N GLU A 190 -4.74 10.47 11.52
CA GLU A 190 -5.54 10.54 10.29
C GLU A 190 -5.98 9.15 9.80
N ASN A 191 -5.21 8.10 10.09
CA ASN A 191 -5.43 6.77 9.51
C ASN A 191 -5.79 5.68 10.53
N TRP A 192 -5.98 6.02 11.81
CA TRP A 192 -6.17 5.06 12.90
C TRP A 192 -7.23 3.99 12.62
N THR A 193 -8.38 4.40 12.08
CA THR A 193 -9.52 3.50 11.78
C THR A 193 -9.25 2.55 10.61
N ALA A 194 -8.28 2.86 9.75
CA ALA A 194 -7.87 2.01 8.63
C ALA A 194 -6.73 1.04 8.99
N LEU A 195 -6.00 1.25 10.08
CA LEU A 195 -4.88 0.39 10.48
C LEU A 195 -5.36 -0.99 10.93
N ASP A 196 -4.56 -2.02 10.61
CA ASP A 196 -4.78 -3.37 11.12
C ASP A 196 -4.54 -3.44 12.65
N ASP A 197 -5.10 -4.47 13.29
CA ASP A 197 -5.04 -4.62 14.74
C ASP A 197 -3.62 -4.89 15.25
N ARG A 198 -2.76 -5.50 14.42
CA ARG A 198 -1.37 -5.79 14.78
C ARG A 198 -0.59 -4.48 14.91
N LEU A 199 -0.72 -3.58 13.94
CA LEU A 199 -0.07 -2.28 13.93
C LEU A 199 -0.64 -1.38 15.03
N ARG A 200 -1.96 -1.37 15.24
CA ARG A 200 -2.56 -0.66 16.39
C ARG A 200 -1.98 -1.14 17.71
N THR A 201 -1.88 -2.46 17.90
CA THR A 201 -1.28 -3.06 19.11
C THR A 201 0.17 -2.60 19.29
N ARG A 202 0.95 -2.57 18.19
CA ARG A 202 2.33 -2.08 18.21
C ARG A 202 2.42 -0.58 18.52
N ILE A 203 1.52 0.24 17.99
CA ILE A 203 1.47 1.68 18.31
C ILE A 203 1.13 1.85 19.80
N MET A 204 0.16 1.12 20.33
CA MET A 204 -0.21 1.18 21.75
C MET A 204 0.88 0.69 22.70
N SER A 205 1.80 -0.16 22.25
CA SER A 205 2.94 -0.57 23.07
C SER A 205 4.06 0.48 23.12
N LEU A 206 4.13 1.36 22.13
CA LEU A 206 5.14 2.41 22.02
C LEU A 206 4.64 3.78 22.49
N PHE A 207 3.33 4.02 22.40
CA PHE A 207 2.72 5.32 22.66
C PHE A 207 1.52 5.20 23.59
N ARG A 208 1.25 6.28 24.33
CA ARG A 208 -0.01 6.41 25.04
C ARG A 208 -1.08 6.81 24.05
N VAL A 209 -1.98 5.88 23.74
CA VAL A 209 -3.15 6.12 22.87
C VAL A 209 -4.41 6.14 23.71
N ASP A 210 -5.20 7.20 23.59
CA ASP A 210 -6.54 7.31 24.18
C ASP A 210 -7.58 7.20 23.06
N THR A 211 -8.27 6.06 23.03
CA THR A 211 -9.32 5.75 22.05
C THR A 211 -10.71 6.15 22.54
N SER A 212 -10.84 6.77 23.72
CA SER A 212 -12.14 7.20 24.27
C SER A 212 -12.63 8.54 23.70
N SER A 213 -11.77 9.25 22.95
CA SER A 213 -12.10 10.48 22.25
C SER A 213 -12.15 10.28 20.73
N ASP A 214 -12.92 11.13 20.04
CA ASP A 214 -12.93 11.23 18.58
C ASP A 214 -12.57 12.69 18.17
N PRO A 215 -11.44 12.93 17.48
CA PRO A 215 -10.42 11.94 17.11
C PRO A 215 -9.70 11.36 18.32
N ILE A 216 -9.05 10.21 18.14
CA ILE A 216 -8.19 9.61 19.16
C ILE A 216 -7.07 10.57 19.57
N ARG A 217 -6.48 10.38 20.76
CA ARG A 217 -5.32 11.17 21.20
C ARG A 217 -4.11 10.27 21.33
N ILE A 218 -2.95 10.78 20.92
CA ILE A 218 -1.67 10.08 21.02
C ILE A 218 -0.64 10.95 21.73
N GLY A 219 0.20 10.32 22.56
CA GLY A 219 1.31 10.96 23.24
C GLY A 219 2.43 9.98 23.57
N LEU A 220 3.58 10.51 23.98
CA LEU A 220 4.73 9.70 24.39
C LEU A 220 4.47 9.01 25.75
N ILE A 221 5.00 7.79 25.90
CA ILE A 221 5.10 7.13 27.21
C ILE A 221 6.25 7.81 27.96
N LYS A 222 6.05 8.13 29.24
CA LYS A 222 7.02 8.89 30.07
C LYS A 222 8.45 8.33 30.06
N ASP A 223 8.62 7.03 29.84
CA ASP A 223 9.93 6.37 29.82
C ASP A 223 10.68 6.55 28.48
N ILE A 224 9.95 6.75 27.37
CA ILE A 224 10.55 7.07 26.05
C ILE A 224 11.01 8.54 26.00
N ASP A 225 10.31 9.44 26.69
CA ASP A 225 10.72 10.85 26.85
C ASP A 225 12.08 10.99 27.54
N ALA A 226 12.45 10.05 28.41
CA ALA A 226 13.76 10.01 29.06
C ALA A 226 14.86 9.49 28.12
N MET A 227 14.56 8.43 27.34
CA MET A 227 15.50 7.86 26.36
C MET A 227 15.79 8.77 25.17
N MET A 228 14.89 9.71 24.85
CA MET A 228 15.07 10.67 23.76
C MET A 228 15.82 11.95 24.15
N LYS A 229 16.13 12.15 25.44
CA LYS A 229 16.85 13.31 25.96
C LYS A 229 18.35 13.07 26.22
N GLU A 230 18.81 11.82 26.12
CA GLU A 230 20.24 11.43 26.16
C GLU A 230 20.84 11.33 24.76
#